data_AF-A0AA86S9F3-F1
#
_entry.id   AF-A0AA86S9F3-F1
#
_cell.length_a   1.000
_cell.length_b   1.000
_cell.length_c   1.000
_cell.angle_alpha   90.00
_cell.angle_beta   90.00
_cell.angle_gamma   90.00
#
_symmetry.space_group_name_H-M   'P 1'
#
loop_
_entity.id
_entity.type
_entity.pdbx_description
1 polymer ?
#
loop_
_entity_poly.entity_id
_entity_poly.type
_entity_poly.pdbx_seq_one_letter_code
_entity_poly.pdbx_strand_id
1 'polypeptide(L)'
;MNDAGVSRQIQQMVRFIRQEAEEKANEISVSAEEEFNIEKLQLVEADKKKIRQEYERKERQVEIRKIEIESLVSKPYFISSCGIQLNASRIKVLQAQDDVISSIKEAASKELLNVSHHHHDHVYRNLLKDLIVQDYADKANVDPPEIVVVNRIYLPPRPSHHNYHDIYCSGGVVLASHDEKIVCDNALDARLDVVFRKKLPEILMKFLVCRCRSESSSLDKLLLEDFACIVSLPLEYLYSGAKNLPLTYSYRAILL
;
A
#
# COMPACT_ATOMS: atom_id res chain seq x y z
N MET A 1 -27.14 -113.09 13.88
CA MET A 1 -26.43 -111.81 13.62
C MET A 1 -25.83 -111.34 14.93
N ASN A 2 -24.56 -110.90 14.95
CA ASN A 2 -23.83 -110.63 16.19
C ASN A 2 -24.11 -109.21 16.69
N ASP A 3 -25.04 -109.09 17.64
CA ASP A 3 -25.52 -107.82 18.23
C ASP A 3 -24.38 -106.98 18.85
N ALA A 4 -23.37 -107.64 19.40
CA ALA A 4 -22.15 -107.01 19.92
C ALA A 4 -21.27 -106.33 18.84
N GLY A 5 -21.45 -106.66 17.56
CA GLY A 5 -20.78 -105.99 16.44
C GLY A 5 -21.48 -104.68 16.08
N VAL A 6 -22.81 -104.69 16.04
CA VAL A 6 -23.65 -103.51 15.77
C VAL A 6 -23.45 -102.45 16.85
N SER A 7 -23.46 -102.85 18.12
CA SER A 7 -23.22 -101.94 19.25
C SER A 7 -21.85 -101.24 19.18
N ARG A 8 -20.79 -101.96 18.77
CA ARG A 8 -19.44 -101.38 18.58
C ARG A 8 -19.42 -100.32 17.47
N GLN A 9 -20.12 -100.59 16.37
CA GLN A 9 -20.17 -99.67 15.23
C GLN A 9 -20.95 -98.39 15.57
N ILE A 10 -22.04 -98.52 16.32
CA ILE A 10 -22.80 -97.38 16.86
C ILE A 10 -21.92 -96.55 17.82
N GLN A 11 -21.18 -97.18 18.74
CA GLN A 11 -20.26 -96.45 19.62
C GLN A 11 -19.17 -95.70 18.87
N GLN A 12 -18.66 -96.28 17.78
CA GLN A 12 -17.66 -95.63 16.94
C GLN A 12 -18.24 -94.41 16.22
N MET A 13 -19.46 -94.51 15.69
CA MET A 13 -20.18 -93.35 15.13
C MET A 13 -20.44 -92.26 16.17
N VAL A 14 -20.84 -92.62 17.39
CA VAL A 14 -21.06 -91.64 18.46
C VAL A 14 -19.77 -90.91 18.84
N ARG A 15 -18.62 -91.60 18.85
CA ARG A 15 -17.31 -90.96 19.07
C ARG A 15 -16.96 -90.01 17.92
N PHE A 16 -17.21 -90.41 16.68
CA PHE A 16 -16.96 -89.56 15.52
C PHE A 16 -17.77 -88.26 15.58
N ILE A 17 -19.08 -88.37 15.85
CA ILE A 17 -19.97 -87.19 15.97
C ILE A 17 -19.51 -86.26 17.10
N ARG A 18 -19.06 -86.82 18.23
CA ARG A 18 -18.52 -86.02 19.33
C ARG A 18 -17.23 -85.30 18.95
N GLN A 19 -16.31 -86.01 18.29
CA GLN A 19 -15.04 -85.43 17.86
C GLN A 19 -15.27 -84.34 16.79
N GLU A 20 -16.17 -84.57 15.84
CA GLU A 20 -16.51 -83.59 14.80
C GLU A 20 -17.18 -82.34 15.40
N ALA A 21 -18.06 -82.52 16.38
CA ALA A 21 -18.64 -81.39 17.12
C ALA A 21 -17.59 -80.61 17.93
N GLU A 22 -16.61 -81.31 18.52
CA GLU A 22 -15.54 -80.70 19.29
C GLU A 22 -14.53 -79.96 18.39
N GLU A 23 -14.16 -80.55 17.25
CA GLU A 23 -13.33 -79.88 16.23
C GLU A 23 -14.06 -78.64 15.66
N LYS A 24 -15.36 -78.73 15.38
CA LYS A 24 -16.13 -77.57 14.90
C LYS A 24 -16.25 -76.47 15.97
N ALA A 25 -16.45 -76.84 17.23
CA ALA A 25 -16.47 -75.88 18.33
C ALA A 25 -15.12 -75.17 18.47
N ASN A 26 -14.02 -75.92 18.36
CA ASN A 26 -12.67 -75.37 18.41
C ASN A 26 -12.39 -74.45 17.22
N GLU A 27 -12.77 -74.84 16.00
CA GLU A 27 -12.62 -74.01 14.79
C GLU A 27 -13.36 -72.68 14.93
N ILE A 28 -14.61 -72.70 15.42
CA ILE A 28 -15.39 -71.49 15.67
C ILE A 28 -14.71 -70.62 16.74
N SER A 29 -14.20 -71.24 17.81
CA SER A 29 -13.56 -70.49 18.89
C SER A 29 -12.27 -69.78 18.44
N VAL A 30 -11.45 -70.46 17.64
CA VAL A 30 -10.21 -69.90 17.10
C VAL A 30 -10.53 -68.80 16.09
N SER A 31 -11.48 -69.02 15.18
CA SER A 31 -11.90 -68.01 14.21
C SER A 31 -12.46 -66.76 14.88
N ALA A 32 -13.28 -66.91 15.93
CA ALA A 32 -13.83 -65.78 16.67
C ALA A 32 -12.75 -64.98 17.41
N GLU A 33 -11.73 -65.65 17.95
CA GLU A 33 -10.61 -64.99 18.61
C GLU A 33 -9.73 -64.22 17.61
N GLU A 34 -9.50 -64.78 16.42
CA GLU A 34 -8.80 -64.10 15.33
C GLU A 34 -9.55 -62.85 14.87
N GLU A 35 -10.86 -62.96 14.62
CA GLU A 35 -11.71 -61.82 14.22
C GLU A 35 -11.73 -60.72 15.29
N PHE A 36 -11.89 -61.09 16.57
CA PHE A 36 -11.84 -60.14 17.67
C PHE A 36 -10.51 -59.37 17.72
N ASN A 37 -9.39 -60.08 17.55
CA ASN A 37 -8.07 -59.46 17.57
C ASN A 37 -7.86 -58.50 16.40
N ILE A 38 -8.35 -58.84 15.21
CA ILE A 38 -8.29 -57.98 14.02
C ILE A 38 -9.12 -56.71 14.24
N GLU A 39 -10.37 -56.84 14.67
CA GLU A 39 -11.27 -55.68 14.85
C GLU A 39 -10.77 -54.76 15.97
N LYS A 40 -10.32 -55.33 17.09
CA LYS A 40 -9.67 -54.59 18.17
C LYS A 40 -8.46 -53.81 17.69
N LEU A 41 -7.59 -54.43 16.88
CA LEU A 41 -6.41 -53.76 16.34
C LEU A 41 -6.80 -52.60 15.43
N GLN A 42 -7.76 -52.81 14.52
CA GLN A 42 -8.25 -51.78 13.60
C GLN A 42 -8.84 -50.57 14.35
N LEU A 43 -9.66 -50.79 15.38
CA LEU A 43 -10.19 -49.73 16.22
C LEU A 43 -9.08 -48.93 16.91
N VAL A 44 -8.11 -49.62 17.51
CA VAL A 44 -6.98 -48.98 18.20
C VAL A 44 -6.11 -48.18 17.24
N GLU A 45 -5.82 -48.70 16.05
CA GLU A 45 -5.03 -48.00 15.04
C GLU A 45 -5.76 -46.78 14.46
N ALA A 46 -7.06 -46.89 14.21
CA ALA A 46 -7.88 -45.79 13.73
C ALA A 46 -7.92 -44.64 14.75
N ASP A 47 -8.12 -44.93 16.03
CA ASP A 47 -8.17 -43.90 17.07
C ASP A 47 -6.77 -43.34 17.37
N LYS A 48 -5.71 -44.14 17.37
CA LYS A 48 -4.32 -43.63 17.43
C LYS A 48 -4.03 -42.65 16.31
N LYS A 49 -4.51 -42.92 15.09
CA LYS A 49 -4.32 -42.02 13.94
C LYS A 49 -5.06 -40.69 14.13
N LYS A 50 -6.32 -40.72 14.61
CA LYS A 50 -7.09 -39.51 14.93
C LYS A 50 -6.40 -38.67 16.01
N ILE A 51 -5.96 -39.32 17.09
CA ILE A 51 -5.24 -38.68 18.19
C ILE A 51 -3.97 -38.00 17.65
N ARG A 52 -3.15 -38.71 16.86
CA ARG A 52 -1.92 -38.15 16.29
C ARG A 52 -2.18 -36.87 15.47
N GLN A 53 -3.21 -36.89 14.62
CA GLN A 53 -3.60 -35.73 13.80
C GLN A 53 -4.08 -34.54 14.65
N GLU A 54 -4.85 -34.79 15.71
CA GLU A 54 -5.25 -33.73 16.63
C GLU A 54 -4.06 -33.11 17.36
N TYR A 55 -3.14 -33.94 17.84
CA TYR A 55 -1.94 -33.47 18.54
C TYR A 55 -1.02 -32.68 17.60
N GLU A 56 -0.86 -33.07 16.33
CA GLU A 56 -0.12 -32.29 15.33
C GLU A 56 -0.78 -30.93 15.03
N ARG A 57 -2.12 -30.85 15.04
CA ARG A 57 -2.81 -29.54 14.93
C ARG A 57 -2.59 -28.68 16.17
N LYS A 58 -2.71 -29.28 17.36
CA LYS A 58 -2.50 -28.57 18.64
C LYS A 58 -1.06 -28.09 18.78
N GLU A 59 -0.09 -28.90 18.37
CA GLU A 59 1.34 -28.56 18.38
C GLU A 59 1.61 -27.37 17.45
N ARG A 60 1.14 -27.41 16.20
CA ARG A 60 1.26 -26.26 15.29
C ARG A 60 0.61 -25.00 15.86
N GLN A 61 -0.53 -25.12 16.53
CA GLN A 61 -1.20 -23.96 17.11
C GLN A 61 -0.52 -23.44 18.37
N VAL A 62 0.14 -24.31 19.15
CA VAL A 62 1.02 -23.92 20.25
C VAL A 62 2.30 -23.29 19.72
N GLU A 63 2.86 -23.79 18.62
CA GLU A 63 4.05 -23.22 17.97
C GLU A 63 3.76 -21.81 17.44
N ILE A 64 2.65 -21.60 16.75
CA ILE A 64 2.22 -20.24 16.33
C ILE A 64 2.06 -19.33 17.56
N ARG A 65 1.34 -19.77 18.59
CA ARG A 65 1.16 -18.97 19.82
C ARG A 65 2.47 -18.72 20.56
N LYS A 66 3.39 -19.69 20.54
CA LYS A 66 4.71 -19.55 21.14
C LYS A 66 5.53 -18.56 20.32
N ILE A 67 5.53 -18.61 18.99
CA ILE A 67 6.15 -17.59 18.14
C ILE A 67 5.58 -16.21 18.44
N GLU A 68 4.26 -16.07 18.60
CA GLU A 68 3.60 -14.81 18.96
C GLU A 68 4.02 -14.30 20.35
N ILE A 69 4.00 -15.16 21.36
CA ILE A 69 4.35 -14.79 22.75
C ILE A 69 5.86 -14.61 22.94
N GLU A 70 6.69 -15.44 22.30
CA GLU A 70 8.15 -15.37 22.34
C GLU A 70 8.65 -14.14 21.54
N SER A 71 7.95 -13.76 20.47
CA SER A 71 8.04 -12.43 19.83
C SER A 71 7.84 -11.28 20.83
N LEU A 72 6.99 -11.47 21.84
CA LEU A 72 6.64 -10.45 22.82
C LEU A 72 7.54 -10.47 24.08
N VAL A 73 8.20 -11.59 24.43
CA VAL A 73 8.73 -11.78 25.80
C VAL A 73 10.25 -11.94 25.93
N SER A 74 11.03 -12.65 25.08
CA SER A 74 12.47 -12.83 25.38
C SER A 74 13.34 -13.41 24.23
N LYS A 75 14.47 -12.74 23.90
CA LYS A 75 15.41 -12.90 22.74
C LYS A 75 16.57 -13.92 23.01
N PRO A 76 17.72 -14.06 22.25
CA PRO A 76 18.21 -13.59 20.92
C PRO A 76 19.04 -14.64 20.08
N TYR A 77 19.32 -14.39 18.77
CA TYR A 77 20.68 -14.25 18.16
C TYR A 77 20.71 -14.46 16.62
N PHE A 78 21.15 -13.40 15.94
CA PHE A 78 21.95 -13.34 14.70
C PHE A 78 21.34 -12.88 13.36
N ILE A 79 20.24 -13.42 12.81
CA ILE A 79 19.91 -13.09 11.39
C ILE A 79 18.64 -12.23 11.21
N SER A 80 17.69 -12.23 12.16
CA SER A 80 16.37 -11.59 11.93
C SER A 80 16.10 -10.32 12.75
N SER A 81 16.77 -10.14 13.90
CA SER A 81 16.51 -9.05 14.85
C SER A 81 17.02 -7.68 14.40
N CYS A 82 18.06 -7.63 13.55
CA CYS A 82 18.46 -6.38 12.90
C CYS A 82 17.38 -5.94 11.90
N GLY A 83 16.86 -6.85 11.07
CA GLY A 83 15.95 -6.49 9.97
C GLY A 83 14.67 -5.78 10.40
N ILE A 84 13.93 -6.34 11.36
CA ILE A 84 12.62 -5.80 11.76
C ILE A 84 12.78 -4.55 12.64
N GLN A 85 13.75 -4.56 13.58
CA GLN A 85 13.97 -3.43 14.47
C GLN A 85 14.63 -2.25 13.73
N LEU A 86 15.53 -2.52 12.78
CA LEU A 86 16.07 -1.50 11.87
C LEU A 86 15.04 -1.02 10.86
N ASN A 87 14.18 -1.88 10.31
CA ASN A 87 13.11 -1.43 9.41
C ASN A 87 12.08 -0.58 10.15
N ALA A 88 11.69 -0.95 11.37
CA ALA A 88 10.80 -0.12 12.19
C ALA A 88 11.45 1.23 12.53
N SER A 89 12.74 1.24 12.89
CA SER A 89 13.48 2.47 13.17
C SER A 89 13.69 3.32 11.91
N ARG A 90 13.96 2.69 10.77
CA ARG A 90 14.08 3.31 9.45
C ARG A 90 12.76 3.92 9.00
N ILE A 91 11.65 3.19 9.15
CA ILE A 91 10.30 3.71 8.83
C ILE A 91 10.01 4.93 9.70
N LYS A 92 10.33 4.91 11.00
CA LYS A 92 10.16 6.09 11.87
C LYS A 92 10.98 7.30 11.42
N VAL A 93 12.22 7.08 10.98
CA VAL A 93 13.07 8.16 10.45
C VAL A 93 12.53 8.71 9.14
N LEU A 94 12.05 7.82 8.24
CA LEU A 94 11.42 8.22 6.98
C LEU A 94 10.12 8.99 7.23
N GLN A 95 9.28 8.53 8.16
CA GLN A 95 8.07 9.23 8.58
C GLN A 95 8.37 10.61 9.13
N ALA A 96 9.33 10.72 10.07
CA ALA A 96 9.72 12.02 10.61
C ALA A 96 10.30 12.96 9.53
N GLN A 97 10.97 12.41 8.52
CA GLN A 97 11.47 13.18 7.39
C GLN A 97 10.33 13.66 6.48
N ASP A 98 9.37 12.79 6.17
CA ASP A 98 8.17 13.14 5.39
C ASP A 98 7.31 14.18 6.11
N ASP A 99 7.17 14.09 7.43
CA ASP A 99 6.44 15.05 8.27
C ASP A 99 7.06 16.46 8.20
N VAL A 100 8.40 16.55 8.31
CA VAL A 100 9.13 17.82 8.19
C VAL A 100 8.96 18.40 6.79
N ILE A 101 9.06 17.58 5.75
CA ILE A 101 8.87 17.99 4.36
C ILE A 101 7.44 18.49 4.13
N SER A 102 6.42 17.82 4.68
CA SER A 102 5.02 18.27 4.62
C SER A 102 4.84 19.62 5.29
N SER A 103 5.40 19.81 6.49
CA SER A 103 5.30 21.09 7.20
C SER A 103 5.94 22.26 6.44
N ILE A 104 7.08 22.03 5.76
CA ILE A 104 7.72 23.05 4.91
C ILE A 104 6.82 23.41 3.74
N LYS A 105 6.22 22.40 3.09
CA LYS A 105 5.30 22.61 1.97
C LYS A 105 4.07 23.41 2.41
N GLU A 106 3.49 23.08 3.56
CA GLU A 106 2.34 23.80 4.12
C GLU A 106 2.67 25.25 4.48
N ALA A 107 3.84 25.50 5.08
CA ALA A 107 4.31 26.85 5.34
C ALA A 107 4.49 27.67 4.04
N ALA A 108 5.06 27.04 3.00
CA ALA A 108 5.20 27.65 1.69
C ALA A 108 3.86 28.02 1.05
N SER A 109 2.88 27.11 1.09
CA SER A 109 1.51 27.37 0.62
C SER A 109 0.86 28.53 1.37
N LYS A 110 1.07 28.61 2.69
CA LYS A 110 0.53 29.70 3.51
C LYS A 110 1.15 31.06 3.15
N GLU A 111 2.44 31.13 2.88
CA GLU A 111 3.09 32.37 2.43
C GLU A 111 2.66 32.77 1.01
N LEU A 112 2.38 31.81 0.12
CA LEU A 112 1.79 32.11 -1.19
C LEU A 112 0.42 32.78 -1.06
N LEU A 113 -0.40 32.37 -0.10
CA LEU A 113 -1.67 33.04 0.18
C LEU A 113 -1.46 34.51 0.57
N ASN A 114 -0.46 34.79 1.42
CA ASN A 114 -0.06 36.14 1.83
C ASN A 114 0.34 37.03 0.65
N VAL A 115 1.19 36.52 -0.25
CA VAL A 115 1.61 37.26 -1.47
C VAL A 115 0.42 37.49 -2.41
N SER A 116 -0.49 36.53 -2.49
CA SER A 116 -1.69 36.61 -3.30
C SER A 116 -2.69 37.67 -2.79
N HIS A 117 -2.61 38.14 -1.53
CA HIS A 117 -3.55 39.13 -0.96
C HIS A 117 -3.44 40.55 -1.55
N HIS A 118 -2.35 40.91 -2.23
CA HIS A 118 -2.01 42.31 -2.50
C HIS A 118 -2.26 42.81 -3.93
N HIS A 119 -2.79 41.98 -4.84
CA HIS A 119 -2.87 42.34 -6.25
C HIS A 119 -4.32 42.41 -6.75
N HIS A 120 -4.71 43.63 -7.18
CA HIS A 120 -6.00 43.91 -7.79
C HIS A 120 -6.31 42.94 -8.95
N ASP A 121 -7.46 42.30 -8.82
CA ASP A 121 -7.90 41.10 -9.51
C ASP A 121 -8.04 41.22 -11.04
N HIS A 122 -8.15 42.43 -11.58
CA HIS A 122 -8.39 42.64 -13.01
C HIS A 122 -7.13 43.00 -13.80
N VAL A 123 -6.20 43.74 -13.20
CA VAL A 123 -4.96 44.17 -13.86
C VAL A 123 -3.94 43.04 -13.88
N TYR A 124 -3.77 42.34 -12.75
CA TYR A 124 -2.87 41.19 -12.63
C TYR A 124 -3.32 40.03 -13.54
N ARG A 125 -4.64 39.81 -13.64
CA ARG A 125 -5.26 38.81 -14.49
C ARG A 125 -5.01 39.02 -15.98
N ASN A 126 -5.03 40.26 -16.45
CA ASN A 126 -4.75 40.57 -17.86
C ASN A 126 -3.24 40.53 -18.13
N LEU A 127 -2.44 41.09 -17.22
CA LEU A 127 -0.98 41.01 -17.30
C LEU A 127 -0.46 39.56 -17.36
N LEU A 128 -1.01 38.66 -16.53
CA LEU A 128 -0.62 37.24 -16.55
C LEU A 128 -0.99 36.56 -17.87
N LYS A 129 -2.15 36.88 -18.46
CA LYS A 129 -2.52 36.34 -19.77
C LYS A 129 -1.55 36.82 -20.83
N ASP A 130 -1.28 38.12 -20.86
CA ASP A 130 -0.42 38.74 -21.88
C ASP A 130 1.01 38.18 -21.82
N LEU A 131 1.54 37.97 -20.60
CA LEU A 131 2.86 37.38 -20.40
C LEU A 131 2.94 35.90 -20.81
N ILE A 132 1.89 35.10 -20.57
CA ILE A 132 1.88 33.69 -20.97
C ILE A 132 1.74 33.57 -22.50
N VAL A 133 0.92 34.42 -23.12
CA VAL A 133 0.78 34.49 -24.59
C VAL A 133 2.11 34.87 -25.23
N GLN A 134 2.77 35.89 -24.69
CA GLN A 134 4.05 36.37 -25.19
C GLN A 134 5.13 35.29 -25.07
N ASP A 135 5.29 34.67 -23.91
CA ASP A 135 6.32 33.62 -23.71
C ASP A 135 6.09 32.38 -24.59
N TYR A 136 4.82 31.99 -24.83
CA TYR A 136 4.52 30.91 -25.76
C TYR A 136 4.87 31.25 -27.20
N ALA A 137 4.46 32.44 -27.67
CA ALA A 137 4.74 32.92 -29.01
C ALA A 137 6.26 32.99 -29.27
N ASP A 138 7.01 33.52 -28.31
CA ASP A 138 8.47 33.66 -28.38
C ASP A 138 9.18 32.28 -28.41
N LYS A 139 8.72 31.30 -27.63
CA LYS A 139 9.34 29.97 -27.56
C LYS A 139 8.98 29.04 -28.71
N ALA A 140 7.73 29.09 -29.17
CA ALA A 140 7.27 28.26 -30.27
C ALA A 140 7.56 28.91 -31.64
N ASN A 141 7.95 30.19 -31.67
CA ASN A 141 8.13 31.00 -32.89
C ASN A 141 6.87 30.96 -33.78
N VAL A 142 5.72 31.17 -33.14
CA VAL A 142 4.38 31.08 -33.74
C VAL A 142 3.58 32.33 -33.43
N ASP A 143 2.56 32.61 -34.25
CA ASP A 143 1.64 33.71 -33.98
C ASP A 143 0.93 33.52 -32.62
N PRO A 144 0.74 34.60 -31.85
CA PRO A 144 0.06 34.56 -30.56
C PRO A 144 -1.33 33.90 -30.65
N PRO A 145 -1.62 32.86 -29.85
CA PRO A 145 -2.92 32.21 -29.89
C PRO A 145 -4.00 33.10 -29.24
N GLU A 146 -5.22 33.01 -29.74
CA GLU A 146 -6.38 33.70 -29.16
C GLU A 146 -6.81 33.01 -27.85
N ILE A 147 -6.72 33.74 -26.73
CA ILE A 147 -7.16 33.27 -25.41
C ILE A 147 -8.55 33.82 -25.09
N VAL A 148 -9.53 32.92 -25.01
CA VAL A 148 -10.88 33.21 -24.55
C VAL A 148 -10.95 32.97 -23.05
N VAL A 149 -11.40 33.97 -22.32
CA VAL A 149 -11.46 33.91 -20.86
C VAL A 149 -12.84 33.46 -20.42
N VAL A 150 -12.92 32.34 -19.71
CA VAL A 150 -14.20 31.78 -19.29
C VAL A 150 -14.69 32.50 -18.03
N ASN A 151 -15.54 33.51 -18.18
CA ASN A 151 -16.09 34.28 -17.05
C ASN A 151 -17.21 33.55 -16.27
N ARG A 152 -17.38 32.24 -16.48
CA ARG A 152 -18.42 31.41 -15.84
C ARG A 152 -17.87 30.29 -14.96
N ILE A 153 -16.61 29.93 -15.13
CA ILE A 153 -15.94 28.84 -14.41
C ILE A 153 -14.69 29.47 -13.80
N TYR A 154 -14.59 29.40 -12.48
CA TYR A 154 -13.50 29.98 -11.70
C TYR A 154 -12.81 28.88 -10.90
N LEU A 155 -11.54 29.11 -10.57
CA LEU A 155 -10.82 28.25 -9.65
C LEU A 155 -11.46 28.31 -8.26
N PRO A 156 -11.25 27.28 -7.42
CA PRO A 156 -11.81 27.24 -6.08
C PRO A 156 -11.37 28.47 -5.27
N PRO A 157 -12.29 29.14 -4.55
CA PRO A 157 -11.96 30.35 -3.82
C PRO A 157 -10.95 30.06 -2.71
N ARG A 158 -10.27 31.11 -2.26
CA ARG A 158 -9.31 31.02 -1.15
C ARG A 158 -9.99 30.50 0.12
N PRO A 159 -9.24 29.80 0.99
CA PRO A 159 -9.81 29.27 2.22
C PRO A 159 -10.26 30.43 3.10
N SER A 160 -11.54 30.43 3.47
CA SER A 160 -12.12 31.43 4.37
C SER A 160 -12.17 30.88 5.80
N HIS A 161 -12.14 31.76 6.80
CA HIS A 161 -12.17 31.37 8.22
C HIS A 161 -13.36 30.49 8.63
N HIS A 162 -14.43 30.44 7.82
CA HIS A 162 -15.62 29.64 8.09
C HIS A 162 -15.63 28.27 7.37
N ASN A 163 -14.82 28.07 6.32
CA ASN A 163 -14.80 26.84 5.51
C ASN A 163 -13.37 26.33 5.30
N TYR A 164 -12.78 25.74 6.35
CA TYR A 164 -11.40 25.21 6.31
C TYR A 164 -11.27 23.87 5.59
N HIS A 165 -12.40 23.17 5.36
CA HIS A 165 -12.45 21.84 4.73
C HIS A 165 -12.84 21.87 3.24
N ASP A 166 -13.13 23.04 2.69
CA ASP A 166 -13.48 23.18 1.28
C ASP A 166 -12.21 23.18 0.40
N ILE A 167 -12.36 22.74 -0.85
CA ILE A 167 -11.29 22.79 -1.84
C ILE A 167 -10.95 24.27 -2.07
N TYR A 168 -9.68 24.63 -1.88
CA TYR A 168 -9.18 25.99 -2.07
C TYR A 168 -7.97 26.02 -2.99
N CYS A 169 -7.74 27.17 -3.61
CA CYS A 169 -6.54 27.43 -4.42
C CYS A 169 -5.97 28.81 -4.10
N SER A 170 -4.64 28.93 -4.08
CA SER A 170 -3.92 30.15 -3.72
C SER A 170 -3.96 31.22 -4.82
N GLY A 171 -4.29 30.84 -6.05
CA GLY A 171 -4.39 31.73 -7.21
C GLY A 171 -3.78 31.13 -8.47
N GLY A 172 -3.95 31.82 -9.60
CA GLY A 172 -3.27 31.54 -10.86
C GLY A 172 -4.22 31.34 -12.04
N VAL A 173 -3.73 30.65 -13.06
CA VAL A 173 -4.43 30.46 -14.34
C VAL A 173 -4.34 29.01 -14.76
N VAL A 174 -5.46 28.42 -15.16
CA VAL A 174 -5.48 27.13 -15.86
C VAL A 174 -5.87 27.40 -17.30
N LEU A 175 -5.01 26.99 -18.23
CA LEU A 175 -5.25 27.10 -19.66
C LEU A 175 -5.66 25.73 -20.19
N ALA A 176 -6.81 25.64 -20.82
CA ALA A 176 -7.25 24.47 -21.54
C ALA A 176 -7.36 24.78 -23.03
N SER A 177 -7.05 23.82 -23.88
CA SER A 177 -7.42 23.90 -25.30
C SER A 177 -8.95 23.96 -25.43
N HIS A 178 -9.48 24.55 -26.50
CA HIS A 178 -10.93 24.55 -26.78
C HIS A 178 -11.51 23.13 -26.83
N ASP A 179 -10.71 22.13 -27.21
CA ASP A 179 -11.11 20.72 -27.22
C ASP A 179 -10.88 19.99 -25.88
N GLU A 180 -10.43 20.71 -24.84
CA GLU A 180 -10.18 20.24 -23.47
C GLU A 180 -9.19 19.06 -23.34
N LYS A 181 -8.51 18.67 -24.43
CA LYS A 181 -7.55 17.56 -24.44
C LYS A 181 -6.22 17.92 -23.80
N ILE A 182 -5.87 19.20 -23.84
CA ILE A 182 -4.58 19.72 -23.36
C ILE A 182 -4.91 20.75 -22.29
N VAL A 183 -4.46 20.49 -21.08
CA VAL A 183 -4.67 21.37 -19.91
C VAL A 183 -3.31 21.69 -19.31
N CYS A 184 -2.99 22.98 -19.28
CA CYS A 184 -1.82 23.56 -18.67
C CYS A 184 -2.24 24.23 -17.36
N ASP A 185 -1.95 23.57 -16.25
CA ASP A 185 -2.20 24.11 -14.92
C ASP A 185 -1.03 25.00 -14.48
N ASN A 186 -1.28 26.31 -14.46
CA ASN A 186 -0.34 27.33 -13.97
C ASN A 186 -0.89 27.99 -12.69
N ALA A 187 -1.67 27.25 -11.90
CA ALA A 187 -1.99 27.63 -10.54
C ALA A 187 -0.70 27.74 -9.70
N LEU A 188 -0.67 28.67 -8.76
CA LEU A 188 0.46 28.85 -7.85
C LEU A 188 0.74 27.58 -7.05
N ASP A 189 -0.31 26.83 -6.69
CA ASP A 189 -0.20 25.56 -5.98
C ASP A 189 0.44 24.47 -6.86
N ALA A 190 0.04 24.38 -8.14
CA ALA A 190 0.63 23.45 -9.11
C ALA A 190 2.12 23.77 -9.38
N ARG A 191 2.47 25.06 -9.47
CA ARG A 191 3.86 25.51 -9.58
C ARG A 191 4.68 25.13 -8.35
N LEU A 192 4.15 25.36 -7.15
CA LEU A 192 4.80 24.99 -5.90
C LEU A 192 5.09 23.50 -5.88
N ASP A 193 4.15 22.65 -6.27
CA ASP A 193 4.32 21.20 -6.35
C ASP A 193 5.44 20.78 -7.32
N VAL A 194 5.51 21.40 -8.50
CA VAL A 194 6.56 21.13 -9.48
C VAL A 194 7.94 21.57 -8.96
N VAL A 195 8.03 22.75 -8.34
CA VAL A 195 9.28 23.22 -7.70
C VAL A 195 9.69 22.26 -6.62
N PHE A 196 8.75 21.89 -5.75
CA PHE A 196 9.02 21.06 -4.59
C PHE A 196 9.55 19.70 -5.01
N ARG A 197 8.95 19.04 -6.01
CA ARG A 197 9.44 17.75 -6.56
C ARG A 197 10.85 17.85 -7.13
N LYS A 198 11.19 18.97 -7.79
CA LYS A 198 12.53 19.18 -8.37
C LYS A 198 13.59 19.52 -7.33
N LYS A 199 13.22 20.29 -6.32
CA LYS A 199 14.12 20.71 -5.23
C LYS A 199 14.18 19.70 -4.09
N LEU A 200 13.27 18.72 -4.06
CA LEU A 200 13.26 17.63 -3.08
C LEU A 200 14.63 16.95 -2.93
N PRO A 201 15.35 16.56 -4.01
CA PRO A 201 16.65 15.93 -3.88
C PRO A 201 17.69 16.84 -3.20
N GLU A 202 17.67 18.14 -3.49
CA GLU A 202 18.58 19.13 -2.89
C GLU A 202 18.23 19.37 -1.41
N ILE A 203 16.94 19.49 -1.08
CA ILE A 203 16.42 19.66 0.29
C ILE A 203 16.78 18.43 1.13
N LEU A 204 16.55 17.22 0.60
CA LEU A 204 16.88 15.95 1.24
C LEU A 204 18.40 15.78 1.46
N MET A 205 19.21 16.15 0.46
CA MET A 205 20.68 16.08 0.58
C MET A 205 21.18 17.03 1.67
N LYS A 206 20.70 18.27 1.70
CA LYS A 206 21.05 19.25 2.76
C LYS A 206 20.62 18.75 4.14
N PHE A 207 19.45 18.14 4.26
CA PHE A 207 18.94 17.59 5.53
C PHE A 207 19.78 16.40 6.04
N LEU A 208 20.23 15.52 5.13
CA LEU A 208 21.11 14.39 5.46
C LEU A 208 22.50 14.84 5.93
N VAL A 209 23.05 15.91 5.33
CA VAL A 209 24.37 16.47 5.68
C VAL A 209 24.32 17.27 6.99
N CYS A 210 23.19 17.91 7.33
CA CYS A 210 23.07 18.76 8.52
C CYS A 210 22.78 18.00 9.83
N ARG A 211 22.83 16.67 9.85
CA ARG A 211 22.55 15.82 11.02
C ARG A 211 23.53 15.99 12.21
N CYS A 212 24.48 16.93 12.12
CA CYS A 212 25.46 17.26 13.15
C CYS A 212 25.26 18.61 13.87
N ARG A 213 24.22 19.41 13.58
CA ARG A 213 23.97 20.65 14.34
C ARG A 213 22.50 20.82 14.72
N SER A 214 22.30 20.93 16.03
CA SER A 214 21.04 21.25 16.70
C SER A 214 20.65 22.72 16.49
N GLU A 215 20.47 23.16 15.25
CA GLU A 215 20.00 24.51 14.95
C GLU A 215 18.93 24.47 13.86
N SER A 216 17.66 24.50 14.28
CA SER A 216 16.48 24.58 13.43
C SER A 216 16.31 25.94 12.73
N SER A 217 17.10 26.95 13.11
CA SER A 217 16.96 28.34 12.68
C SER A 217 17.66 28.70 11.36
N SER A 218 18.49 27.81 10.79
CA SER A 218 19.22 28.06 9.54
C SER A 218 18.50 27.56 8.28
N LEU A 219 17.51 26.67 8.40
CA LEU A 219 16.76 26.14 7.26
C LEU A 219 15.68 27.12 6.76
N ASP A 220 15.02 27.83 7.68
CA ASP A 220 13.99 28.83 7.34
C ASP A 220 14.55 30.00 6.51
N LYS A 221 15.80 30.40 6.76
CA LYS A 221 16.46 31.50 6.02
C LYS A 221 16.96 31.08 4.64
N LEU A 222 17.34 29.81 4.46
CA LEU A 222 17.87 29.32 3.19
C LEU A 222 16.76 29.00 2.19
N LEU A 223 15.60 28.52 2.68
CA LEU A 223 14.41 28.33 1.85
C LEU A 223 13.91 29.67 1.28
N LEU A 224 13.98 30.75 2.07
CA LEU A 224 13.50 32.08 1.66
C LEU A 224 14.26 32.68 0.46
N GLU A 225 15.56 32.41 0.32
CA GLU A 225 16.32 32.86 -0.86
C GLU A 225 15.99 32.03 -2.12
N ASP A 226 15.63 30.75 -1.95
CA ASP A 226 15.20 29.87 -3.04
C ASP A 226 13.73 30.11 -3.46
N PHE A 227 12.90 30.80 -2.66
CA PHE A 227 11.54 31.22 -3.06
C PHE A 227 11.54 32.15 -4.28
N ALA A 228 12.62 32.90 -4.51
CA ALA A 228 12.80 33.70 -5.73
C ALA A 228 12.80 32.83 -7.01
N CYS A 229 13.17 31.54 -6.91
CA CYS A 229 13.10 30.59 -8.02
C CYS A 229 11.67 30.14 -8.33
N ILE A 230 10.71 30.20 -7.38
CA ILE A 230 9.31 29.83 -7.65
C ILE A 230 8.70 30.80 -8.66
N VAL A 231 9.00 32.10 -8.51
CA VAL A 231 8.56 33.15 -9.43
C VAL A 231 9.33 33.07 -10.76
N SER A 232 10.60 32.67 -10.72
CA SER A 232 11.53 32.68 -11.86
C SER A 232 11.66 31.36 -12.63
N LEU A 233 10.85 30.34 -12.33
CA LEU A 233 10.86 29.10 -13.10
C LEU A 233 10.53 29.40 -14.57
N PRO A 234 11.42 29.11 -15.53
CA PRO A 234 11.10 29.27 -16.93
C PRO A 234 9.96 28.31 -17.28
N LEU A 235 8.96 28.85 -17.98
CA LEU A 235 7.80 28.16 -18.58
C LEU A 235 8.17 26.92 -19.42
N GLU A 236 9.45 26.64 -19.67
CA GLU A 236 9.98 25.48 -20.42
C GLU A 236 9.42 24.12 -19.96
N TYR A 237 8.98 24.00 -18.70
CA TYR A 237 8.47 22.73 -18.16
C TYR A 237 6.95 22.52 -18.31
N LEU A 238 6.20 23.53 -18.73
CA LEU A 238 4.79 23.38 -19.13
C LEU A 238 4.66 22.77 -20.55
N TYR A 239 5.75 22.68 -21.30
CA TYR A 239 5.76 22.31 -22.73
C TYR A 239 6.30 20.90 -23.03
N SER A 240 6.45 20.01 -22.04
CA SER A 240 6.97 18.65 -22.30
C SER A 240 6.08 17.80 -23.22
N GLY A 241 4.80 18.15 -23.38
CA GLY A 241 3.87 17.50 -24.31
C GLY A 241 3.60 18.28 -25.60
N ALA A 242 4.17 19.47 -25.76
CA ALA A 242 3.68 20.46 -26.72
C ALA A 242 4.58 20.68 -27.94
N LYS A 243 5.53 19.76 -28.19
CA LYS A 243 6.42 19.84 -29.35
C LYS A 243 5.72 19.56 -30.70
N ASN A 244 4.42 19.23 -30.70
CA ASN A 244 3.61 18.96 -31.89
C ASN A 244 2.15 19.45 -31.72
N LEU A 245 1.90 20.64 -31.16
CA LEU A 245 0.55 21.23 -31.25
C LEU A 245 0.39 21.92 -32.61
N PRO A 246 -0.63 21.57 -33.41
CA PRO A 246 -1.00 22.34 -34.59
C PRO A 246 -1.24 23.81 -34.21
N LEU A 247 -0.57 24.70 -34.93
CA LEU A 247 -0.88 26.13 -35.02
C LEU A 247 -2.39 26.28 -35.26
N THR A 248 -3.08 27.18 -34.52
CA THR A 248 -4.53 27.49 -34.58
C THR A 248 -5.48 26.88 -33.52
N TYR A 249 -5.05 26.70 -32.26
CA TYR A 249 -6.03 26.43 -31.19
C TYR A 249 -6.41 27.73 -30.45
N SER A 250 -7.72 27.97 -30.34
CA SER A 250 -8.27 28.87 -29.34
C SER A 250 -8.14 28.21 -27.97
N TYR A 251 -7.66 28.95 -26.97
CA TYR A 251 -7.51 28.44 -25.60
C TYR A 251 -8.56 29.05 -24.69
N ARG A 252 -9.04 28.26 -23.73
CA ARG A 252 -9.92 28.69 -22.64
C ARG A 252 -9.08 28.89 -21.38
N ALA A 253 -9.16 30.10 -20.81
CA ALA A 253 -8.53 30.40 -19.52
C ALA A 253 -9.58 30.35 -18.39
N ILE A 254 -9.33 29.52 -17.39
CA ILE A 254 -10.03 29.48 -16.10
C ILE A 254 -9.13 30.19 -15.09
N LEU A 255 -9.71 31.11 -14.34
CA LEU A 255 -8.98 32.02 -13.46
C LEU A 255 -9.55 31.94 -12.06
N LEU A 256 -8.71 32.23 -11.08
CA LEU A 256 -9.16 32.51 -9.72
C LEU A 256 -9.89 33.85 -9.67
#